data_AF-A0A1G0DG07-F1
#
_entry.id   AF-A0A1G0DG07-F1
#
_cell.length_a   1.000
_cell.length_b   1.000
_cell.length_c   1.000
_cell.angle_alpha   90.00
_cell.angle_beta   90.00
_cell.angle_gamma   90.00
#
_symmetry.space_group_name_H-M   'P 1'
#
loop_
_entity.id
_entity.type
_entity.pdbx_description
1 polymer ?
#
loop_
_entity_poly.entity_id
_entity_poly.type
_entity_poly.pdbx_seq_one_letter_code
_entity_poly.pdbx_strand_id
1 'polypeptide(L)'
;MGKPNTKKMQAECDAFNAKNSVGSDVFVKLDFVDEPFRTRTKSTAQILSGHSAVIWLENVSGCYLLDRVSAVPNDRVEGRDAASSRRVPSHDGLCGNGTEVGADDTAMKGDCE
;
A
#
# COMPACT_ATOMS: atom_id res chain seq x y z
N MET A 1 34.79 8.07 -16.97
CA MET A 1 33.63 8.13 -16.06
C MET A 1 32.48 7.34 -16.67
N GLY A 2 31.98 6.31 -15.99
CA GLY A 2 30.76 5.60 -16.42
C GLY A 2 29.57 6.56 -16.36
N LYS A 3 28.74 6.56 -17.39
CA LYS A 3 27.53 7.39 -17.48
C LYS A 3 26.71 7.17 -16.20
N PRO A 4 26.32 8.21 -15.45
CA PRO A 4 25.41 8.03 -14.33
C PRO A 4 24.14 7.36 -14.86
N ASN A 5 23.88 6.13 -14.40
CA ASN A 5 22.85 5.29 -14.99
C ASN A 5 21.51 5.70 -14.39
N THR A 6 20.95 6.79 -14.90
CA THR A 6 19.66 7.38 -14.50
C THR A 6 18.53 6.35 -14.45
N LYS A 7 18.58 5.30 -15.28
CA LYS A 7 17.62 4.19 -15.24
C LYS A 7 17.61 3.43 -13.92
N LYS A 8 18.77 3.22 -13.30
CA LYS A 8 18.85 2.54 -12.00
C LYS A 8 18.22 3.40 -10.90
N MET A 9 18.58 4.67 -10.86
CA MET A 9 18.04 5.63 -9.89
C MET A 9 16.52 5.80 -10.06
N GLN A 10 16.03 5.75 -11.30
CA GLN A 10 14.61 5.84 -11.57
C GLN A 10 13.88 4.59 -11.09
N ALA A 11 14.46 3.40 -11.27
CA ALA A 11 13.91 2.16 -10.74
C ALA A 11 13.89 2.14 -9.21
N GLU A 12 14.89 2.75 -8.55
CA GLU A 12 14.90 2.92 -7.10
C GLU A 12 13.78 3.86 -6.62
N CYS A 13 13.62 5.02 -7.28
CA CYS A 13 12.51 5.93 -6.99
C CYS A 13 11.15 5.25 -7.20
N ASP A 14 11.00 4.51 -8.30
CA ASP A 14 9.77 3.80 -8.64
C ASP A 14 9.46 2.69 -7.61
N ALA A 15 10.45 1.87 -7.27
CA ALA A 15 10.30 0.83 -6.25
C ALA A 15 9.99 1.40 -4.85
N PHE A 16 10.52 2.59 -4.53
CA PHE A 16 10.19 3.29 -3.30
C PHE A 16 8.75 3.82 -3.31
N ASN A 17 8.35 4.49 -4.39
CA ASN A 17 7.01 5.05 -4.58
C ASN A 17 5.93 3.95 -4.63
N ALA A 18 6.24 2.80 -5.21
CA ALA A 18 5.34 1.64 -5.24
C ALA A 18 5.07 1.07 -3.83
N LYS A 19 6.00 1.26 -2.89
CA LYS A 19 5.87 0.81 -1.51
C LYS A 19 5.31 1.89 -0.58
N ASN A 20 5.57 3.16 -0.88
CA ASN A 20 5.24 4.30 -0.03
C ASN A 20 4.57 5.39 -0.85
N SER A 21 3.27 5.59 -0.64
CA SER A 21 2.51 6.69 -1.23
C SER A 21 2.86 8.02 -0.57
N VAL A 22 2.49 9.12 -1.21
CA VAL A 22 2.55 10.44 -0.57
C VAL A 22 1.66 10.45 0.68
N GLY A 23 2.22 10.88 1.81
CA GLY A 23 1.58 10.86 3.13
C GLY A 23 1.95 9.65 3.98
N SER A 24 2.69 8.67 3.46
CA SER A 24 3.19 7.53 4.24
C SER A 24 4.24 7.99 5.26
N ASP A 25 4.18 7.41 6.46
CA ASP A 25 5.25 7.53 7.45
C ASP A 25 6.56 6.95 6.90
N VAL A 26 7.68 7.58 7.24
CA VAL A 26 9.04 7.15 6.90
C VAL A 26 9.99 7.59 8.02
N PHE A 27 11.12 6.90 8.11
CA PHE A 27 12.22 7.30 8.98
C PHE A 27 13.34 7.93 8.17
N VAL A 28 13.81 9.10 8.60
CA VAL A 28 14.96 9.77 8.01
C VAL A 28 16.12 9.79 8.99
N LYS A 29 17.31 9.38 8.54
CA LYS A 29 18.54 9.51 9.31
C LYS A 29 19.16 10.87 9.07
N LEU A 30 19.15 11.72 10.10
CA LEU A 30 19.77 13.05 10.08
C LEU A 30 21.25 12.94 10.49
N ASP A 31 22.18 13.68 9.87
CA ASP A 31 23.62 13.56 10.21
C ASP A 31 23.95 13.96 11.66
N PHE A 32 23.11 14.77 12.30
CA PHE A 32 23.33 15.32 13.64
C PHE A 32 22.51 14.63 14.73
N VAL A 33 21.75 13.58 14.37
CA VAL A 33 20.88 12.86 15.30
C VAL A 33 21.14 11.36 15.15
N ASP A 34 21.49 10.70 16.24
CA ASP A 34 21.75 9.25 16.23
C ASP A 34 20.45 8.47 15.97
N GLU A 35 19.34 8.98 16.50
CA GLU A 35 18.01 8.38 16.38
C GLU A 35 17.31 8.80 15.07
N PRO A 36 16.75 7.84 14.31
CA PRO A 36 16.03 8.15 13.08
C PRO A 36 14.78 8.98 13.36
N PHE A 37 14.63 10.09 12.66
CA PHE A 37 13.48 10.98 12.82
C PHE A 37 12.29 10.44 12.04
N ARG A 38 11.17 10.22 12.73
CA ARG A 38 9.91 9.82 12.09
C ARG A 38 9.25 11.02 11.43
N THR A 39 8.96 10.92 10.14
CA THR A 39 8.27 11.94 9.36
C THR A 39 7.34 11.31 8.33
N ARG A 40 6.66 12.11 7.51
CA ARG A 40 5.81 11.66 6.40
C ARG A 40 6.34 12.15 5.06
N THR A 41 6.08 11.39 4.01
CA THR A 41 6.38 11.80 2.64
C THR A 41 5.46 12.94 2.21
N LYS A 42 6.04 14.07 1.80
CA LYS A 42 5.30 15.24 1.27
C LYS A 42 5.05 15.11 -0.23
N SER A 43 5.95 14.43 -0.94
CA SER A 43 5.89 14.24 -2.39
C SER A 43 6.52 12.90 -2.77
N THR A 44 6.30 12.48 -4.02
CA THR A 44 6.90 11.27 -4.56
C THR A 44 8.41 11.43 -4.73
N ALA A 45 9.13 10.32 -4.65
CA ALA A 45 10.56 10.26 -4.93
C ALA A 45 10.81 10.54 -6.41
N GLN A 46 11.76 11.42 -6.72
CA GLN A 46 12.13 11.77 -8.09
C GLN A 46 13.63 12.06 -8.21
N ILE A 47 14.14 12.01 -9.44
CA ILE A 47 15.54 12.35 -9.72
C ILE A 47 15.66 13.85 -9.91
N LEU A 48 16.48 14.49 -9.07
CA LEU A 48 16.87 15.89 -9.22
C LEU A 48 18.13 16.00 -10.08
N SER A 49 18.10 16.90 -11.06
CA SER A 49 19.24 17.24 -11.94
C SER A 49 19.86 16.05 -12.69
N GLY A 50 19.13 14.92 -12.81
CA GLY A 50 19.61 13.70 -13.46
C GLY A 50 20.66 12.91 -12.68
N HIS A 51 20.99 13.29 -11.45
CA HIS A 51 22.12 12.71 -10.71
C HIS A 51 21.83 12.34 -9.25
N SER A 52 20.67 12.71 -8.71
CA SER A 52 20.35 12.46 -7.30
C SER A 52 18.90 12.04 -7.13
N ALA A 53 18.66 10.87 -6.54
CA ALA A 53 17.32 10.45 -6.13
C ALA A 53 16.96 11.16 -4.81
N VAL A 54 15.92 11.99 -4.84
CA VAL A 54 15.49 12.79 -3.69
C VAL A 54 14.01 12.62 -3.38
N ILE A 55 13.66 12.88 -2.12
CA ILE A 55 12.28 12.92 -1.63
C ILE A 55 12.07 14.16 -0.75
N TRP A 56 10.85 14.66 -0.75
CA TRP A 56 10.41 15.72 0.16
C TRP A 56 9.61 15.13 1.29
N LEU A 57 9.92 15.57 2.50
CA LEU A 57 9.30 15.09 3.74
C LEU A 57 8.61 16.26 4.44
N GLU A 58 7.55 15.95 5.18
CA GLU A 58 6.90 16.89 6.07
C GLU A 58 7.84 17.23 7.25
N ASN A 59 7.76 18.44 7.80
CA ASN A 59 8.57 18.82 8.97
C ASN A 59 10.11 18.70 8.79
N VAL A 60 10.59 18.52 7.56
CA VAL A 60 12.01 18.54 7.19
C VAL A 60 12.20 19.56 6.07
N SER A 61 13.09 20.52 6.29
CA SER A 61 13.37 21.57 5.31
C SER A 61 14.31 21.03 4.22
N GLY A 62 13.87 21.10 2.96
CA GLY A 62 14.67 20.72 1.79
C GLY A 62 14.32 19.37 1.19
N CYS A 63 15.22 18.86 0.34
CA CYS A 63 15.11 17.53 -0.25
C CYS A 63 16.15 16.60 0.39
N TYR A 64 15.74 15.37 0.71
CA TYR A 64 16.62 14.37 1.30
C TYR A 64 16.91 13.26 0.29
N LEU A 65 18.13 12.70 0.37
CA LEU A 65 18.53 11.57 -0.46
C LEU A 65 17.77 10.31 -0.03
N LEU A 66 17.31 9.54 -1.02
CA LEU A 66 16.59 8.28 -0.78
C LEU A 66 17.39 7.29 0.06
N ASP A 67 18.72 7.29 -0.10
CA ASP A 67 19.68 6.44 0.63
C ASP A 67 19.58 6.56 2.16
N ARG A 68 19.14 7.72 2.66
CA ARG A 68 19.03 8.02 4.09
C ARG A 68 17.60 7.90 4.63
N VAL A 69 16.66 7.48 3.79
CA VAL A 69 15.26 7.34 4.13
C VAL A 69 14.90 5.86 4.12
N SER A 70 14.41 5.37 5.26
CA SER A 70 13.88 4.03 5.40
C SER A 70 12.36 4.08 5.51
N ALA A 71 11.69 3.26 4.70
CA ALA A 71 10.26 3.04 4.85
C ALA A 71 10.00 2.40 6.21
N VAL A 72 8.98 2.87 6.93
CA VAL A 72 8.46 2.06 8.05
C VAL A 72 7.83 0.80 7.45
N PRO A 73 8.12 -0.39 8.01
CA PRO A 73 7.31 -1.55 7.69
C PRO A 73 5.87 -1.18 8.06
N ASN A 74 5.00 -1.18 7.06
CA ASN A 74 3.57 -1.04 7.25
C ASN A 74 3.06 -2.33 7.89
N ASP A 75 3.42 -2.57 9.15
CA ASP A 75 2.78 -3.58 9.98
C ASP A 75 1.39 -3.05 10.31
N ARG A 76 0.51 -3.19 9.33
CA ARG A 76 -0.90 -3.43 9.57
C ARG A 76 -1.61 -2.36 10.42
N VAL A 77 -1.82 -1.17 9.83
CA VAL A 77 -3.12 -0.51 10.02
C VAL A 77 -4.16 -1.25 9.15
N GLU A 78 -4.33 -2.57 9.34
CA GLU A 78 -5.55 -3.26 8.90
C GLU A 78 -6.61 -3.04 9.96
N GLY A 79 -7.20 -1.86 9.95
CA GLY A 79 -8.21 -1.53 10.95
C GLY A 79 -9.32 -0.59 10.51
N ARG A 80 -9.13 0.24 9.48
CA ARG A 80 -10.15 1.23 9.09
C ARG A 80 -10.09 1.46 7.59
N ASP A 81 -11.23 1.39 6.91
CA ASP A 81 -11.49 1.99 5.58
C ASP A 81 -11.41 1.13 4.31
N ALA A 82 -11.81 -0.16 4.34
CA ALA A 82 -12.10 -0.91 3.10
C ALA A 82 -13.38 -1.76 3.13
N ALA A 83 -14.48 -1.27 3.72
CA ALA A 83 -15.84 -1.79 3.41
C ALA A 83 -16.97 -0.87 3.91
N SER A 84 -16.87 0.46 3.76
CA SER A 84 -18.06 1.34 3.84
C SER A 84 -18.52 1.66 2.41
N SER A 85 -18.70 0.61 1.62
CA SER A 85 -19.57 0.69 0.45
C SER A 85 -20.98 0.71 1.02
N ARG A 86 -21.51 1.91 1.26
CA ARG A 86 -22.91 2.17 1.60
C ARG A 86 -23.79 1.53 0.51
N ARG A 87 -24.13 0.25 0.70
CA ARG A 87 -25.31 -0.33 0.09
C ARG A 87 -26.49 0.31 0.82
N VAL A 88 -27.14 1.25 0.14
CA VAL A 88 -28.48 1.67 0.49
C VAL A 88 -29.35 0.39 0.56
N PRO A 89 -30.03 0.09 1.67
CA PRO A 89 -31.17 -0.80 1.58
C PRO A 89 -32.26 0.01 0.88
N SER A 90 -32.39 -0.18 -0.44
CA SER A 90 -33.68 0.12 -1.07
C SER A 90 -34.68 -0.83 -0.45
N HIS A 91 -35.59 -0.26 0.32
CA HIS A 91 -36.82 -0.89 0.73
C HIS A 91 -37.67 -1.08 -0.53
N ASP A 92 -37.50 -2.22 -1.20
CA ASP A 92 -38.50 -2.73 -2.13
C ASP A 92 -38.31 -4.25 -2.20
N GLY A 93 -39.32 -5.01 -1.78
CA GLY A 93 -39.20 -6.47 -1.72
C GLY A 93 -40.29 -7.13 -0.89
N LEU A 94 -41.50 -7.07 -1.42
CA LEU A 94 -42.67 -7.82 -0.98
C LEU A 94 -42.31 -9.29 -0.67
N CYS A 95 -42.67 -9.76 0.53
CA CYS A 95 -42.69 -11.17 0.86
C CYS A 95 -43.75 -11.87 0.00
N GLY A 96 -43.31 -12.52 -1.08
CA GLY A 96 -44.07 -13.48 -1.87
C GLY A 96 -43.76 -14.91 -1.45
N ASN A 97 -44.80 -15.68 -1.15
CA ASN A 97 -44.79 -17.11 -0.88
C ASN A 97 -44.07 -17.93 -1.99
N GLY A 98 -43.40 -19.01 -1.59
CA GLY A 98 -42.84 -20.01 -2.49
C GLY A 98 -42.43 -21.28 -1.75
N THR A 99 -43.38 -22.20 -1.65
CA THR A 99 -43.23 -23.60 -1.22
C THR A 99 -42.39 -24.38 -2.22
N GLU A 100 -41.34 -25.09 -1.78
CA GLU A 100 -40.94 -26.37 -2.41
C GLU A 100 -39.96 -27.20 -1.55
N VAL A 101 -40.56 -28.24 -0.97
CA VAL A 101 -40.09 -29.62 -0.74
C VAL A 101 -38.59 -29.89 -0.62
N GLY A 102 -38.17 -30.24 0.60
CA GLY A 102 -36.97 -31.03 0.83
C GLY A 102 -37.22 -32.50 0.52
N ALA A 103 -36.47 -33.05 -0.43
CA ALA A 103 -36.29 -34.48 -0.61
C ALA A 103 -34.77 -34.73 -0.77
N ASP A 104 -34.12 -35.02 0.35
CA ASP A 104 -32.80 -35.64 0.40
C ASP A 104 -33.02 -37.05 0.94
N ASP A 105 -32.95 -38.04 0.06
CA ASP A 105 -32.66 -39.41 0.47
C ASP A 105 -31.85 -40.13 -0.63
N THR A 106 -30.55 -40.18 -0.38
CA THR A 106 -29.74 -41.42 -0.34
C THR A 106 -29.83 -42.39 -1.54
N ALA A 107 -28.76 -42.48 -2.34
CA ALA A 107 -28.11 -43.76 -2.69
C ALA A 107 -26.91 -43.56 -3.63
N MET A 108 -25.69 -43.55 -3.08
CA MET A 108 -24.44 -43.85 -3.81
C MET A 108 -23.57 -44.76 -2.94
N LYS A 109 -23.81 -46.07 -3.08
CA LYS A 109 -22.88 -47.18 -2.77
C LYS A 109 -23.19 -48.21 -3.87
N GLY A 110 -22.32 -48.59 -4.79
CA GLY A 110 -20.87 -48.68 -4.70
C GLY A 110 -20.49 -50.14 -4.43
N ASP A 111 -20.84 -51.04 -5.35
CA ASP A 111 -20.34 -52.42 -5.36
C ASP A 111 -19.96 -52.81 -6.79
N CYS A 112 -18.67 -53.09 -6.92
CA CYS A 112 -17.99 -53.61 -8.08
C CYS A 112 -17.44 -54.96 -7.63
N GLU A 113 -18.09 -56.05 -8.02
CA GLU A 113 -17.48 -57.37 -8.27
C GLU A 113 -18.40 -58.19 -9.20
#